data_AF-A0A4R9AQC3-F1
#
_entry.id   AF-A0A4R9AQC3-F1
#
_cell.length_a   1.000
_cell.length_b   1.000
_cell.length_c   1.000
_cell.angle_alpha   90.00
_cell.angle_beta   90.00
_cell.angle_gamma   90.00
#
_symmetry.space_group_name_H-M   'P 1'
#
loop_
_entity.id
_entity.type
_entity.pdbx_description
1 polymer ?
#
loop_
_entity_poly.entity_id
_entity_poly.type
_entity_poly.pdbx_seq_one_letter_code
_entity_poly.pdbx_strand_id
1 'polypeptide(L)' 'MTGGGISDEERQSRLESWESASWNQFLSSGIPLSADANAHAMRWVNGEVTRAERAAELRAARGLPPDSEAE' A
#
# COMPACT_ATOMS: atom_id res chain seq x y z
N MET A 1 3.74 -22.34 17.32
CA MET A 1 4.63 -21.29 16.78
C MET A 1 4.27 -21.10 15.31
N THR A 2 3.40 -20.15 15.00
CA THR A 2 3.22 -19.64 13.63
C THR A 2 2.92 -18.16 13.77
N GLY A 3 3.95 -17.37 14.05
CA GLY A 3 3.89 -15.93 13.81
C GLY A 3 3.84 -15.75 12.30
N GLY A 4 2.63 -15.79 11.74
CA GLY A 4 2.36 -15.65 10.30
C GLY A 4 2.52 -14.21 9.83
N GLY A 5 3.68 -13.62 10.10
CA GLY A 5 4.11 -12.36 9.49
C GLY A 5 4.84 -12.64 8.18
N ILE A 6 4.85 -11.64 7.31
CA ILE A 6 5.73 -11.63 6.13
C ILE A 6 7.21 -11.74 6.57
N SER A 7 8.08 -12.23 5.69
CA SER A 7 9.52 -12.30 5.97
C SER A 7 10.15 -10.90 6.02
N ASP A 8 11.30 -10.78 6.69
CA ASP A 8 12.06 -9.52 6.70
C ASP A 8 12.53 -9.12 5.30
N GLU A 9 12.88 -10.08 4.45
CA GLU A 9 13.24 -9.86 3.05
C GLU A 9 12.07 -9.27 2.26
N GLU A 10 10.86 -9.80 2.46
CA GLU A 10 9.67 -9.29 1.78
C GLU A 10 9.27 -7.92 2.31
N ARG A 11 9.38 -7.69 3.63
CA ARG A 11 9.18 -6.37 4.24
C ARG A 11 10.14 -5.35 3.64
N GLN A 12 11.43 -5.70 3.53
CA GLN A 12 12.45 -4.83 2.95
C GLN A 12 12.15 -4.51 1.47
N SER A 13 11.80 -5.53 0.68
CA SER A 13 11.41 -5.34 -0.73
C SER A 13 10.19 -4.42 -0.90
N ARG A 14 9.19 -4.56 -0.01
CA ARG A 14 8.01 -3.69 0.03
C ARG A 14 8.38 -2.26 0.41
N LEU A 15 9.27 -2.07 1.39
CA LEU A 15 9.74 -0.76 1.82
C LEU A 15 10.44 -0.02 0.67
N GLU A 16 11.38 -0.68 -0.01
CA GLU A 16 12.12 -0.10 -1.15
C GLU A 16 11.19 0.30 -2.30
N SER A 17 10.20 -0.55 -2.59
CA SER A 17 9.16 -0.28 -3.58
C SER A 17 8.33 0.96 -3.21
N TRP A 18 7.98 1.08 -1.93
CA TRP A 18 7.23 2.23 -1.41
C TRP A 18 8.04 3.53 -1.46
N GLU A 19 9.29 3.52 -1.00
CA GLU A 19 10.18 4.68 -1.01
C GLU A 19 10.41 5.17 -2.45
N SER A 20 10.64 4.26 -3.38
CA SER A 20 10.78 4.61 -4.80
C SER A 20 9.51 5.26 -5.36
N ALA A 21 8.33 4.72 -5.02
CA ALA A 21 7.06 5.27 -5.46
C ALA A 21 6.76 6.64 -4.85
N SER A 22 7.07 6.85 -3.57
CA SER A 22 6.85 8.13 -2.88
C SER A 22 7.78 9.21 -3.41
N TRP A 23 9.05 8.89 -3.67
CA TRP A 23 9.98 9.81 -4.32
C TRP A 23 9.53 10.19 -5.72
N ASN A 24 9.08 9.23 -6.54
CA ASN A 24 8.56 9.54 -7.87
C ASN A 24 7.33 10.47 -7.82
N GLN A 25 6.42 10.25 -6.87
CA GLN A 25 5.26 11.14 -6.68
C GLN A 25 5.69 12.53 -6.22
N PHE A 26 6.66 12.63 -5.31
CA PHE A 26 7.21 13.91 -4.88
C PHE A 26 7.90 14.64 -6.03
N LEU A 27 8.75 13.97 -6.81
CA LEU A 27 9.42 14.56 -7.97
C LEU A 27 8.42 15.02 -9.05
N SER A 28 7.31 14.30 -9.22
CA SER A 28 6.29 14.66 -10.20
C SER A 28 5.36 15.80 -9.76
N SER A 29 5.08 15.92 -8.46
CA SER A 29 4.06 16.86 -7.94
C SER A 29 4.62 18.00 -7.10
N GLY A 30 5.86 17.89 -6.62
CA GLY A 30 6.47 18.76 -5.62
C GLY A 30 5.85 18.64 -4.22
N ILE A 31 4.86 17.76 -4.02
CA ILE A 31 4.08 17.67 -2.79
C ILE A 31 4.38 16.34 -2.10
N PRO A 32 4.88 16.35 -0.85
CA PRO A 32 5.11 15.12 -0.10
C PRO A 32 3.77 14.45 0.25
N LEU A 33 3.79 13.13 0.40
CA LEU A 33 2.64 12.37 0.86
C LEU A 33 2.24 12.78 2.28
N SER A 34 0.93 12.72 2.56
CA SER A 34 0.39 12.98 3.90
C SER A 34 0.84 11.90 4.90
N ALA A 35 0.79 12.25 6.18
CA ALA A 35 1.06 11.31 7.27
C ALA A 35 0.15 10.07 7.21
N ASP A 36 -1.14 10.27 6.88
CA ASP A 36 -2.11 9.18 6.75
C ASP A 36 -1.75 8.24 5.59
N ALA A 37 -1.35 8.79 4.43
CA ALA A 37 -0.93 7.98 3.28
C ALA A 37 0.31 7.14 3.61
N ASN A 38 1.27 7.71 4.35
CA ASN A 38 2.43 6.99 4.86
C ASN A 38 2.04 5.90 5.86
N ALA A 39 1.14 6.18 6.80
CA ALA A 39 0.67 5.20 7.79
C ALA A 39 -0.01 4.00 7.11
N HIS A 40 -0.90 4.23 6.14
CA HIS A 40 -1.52 3.16 5.35
C HIS A 40 -0.48 2.38 4.53
N ALA A 41 0.56 3.05 4.03
CA ALA A 41 1.64 2.37 3.34
C ALA A 41 2.44 1.43 4.25
N MET A 42 2.74 1.86 5.48
CA MET A 42 3.48 1.04 6.44
C MET A 42 2.71 -0.22 6.85
N ARG A 43 1.39 -0.16 6.95
CA ARG A 43 0.55 -1.36 7.18
C ARG A 43 0.75 -2.43 6.09
N TRP A 44 0.83 -2.00 4.83
CA TRP A 44 1.13 -2.91 3.71
C TRP A 44 2.58 -3.42 3.75
N VAL A 45 3.53 -2.54 4.04
CA VAL A 45 4.96 -2.90 4.17
C VAL A 45 5.14 -3.96 5.25
N ASN A 46 4.44 -3.83 6.38
CA ASN A 46 4.49 -4.78 7.50
C ASN A 46 3.65 -6.05 7.27
N GLY A 47 2.90 -6.12 6.17
CA GLY A 47 2.04 -7.27 5.87
C GLY A 47 0.76 -7.34 6.71
N GLU A 48 0.38 -6.23 7.37
CA GLU A 48 -0.89 -6.11 8.11
C GLU A 48 -2.09 -6.01 7.16
N VAL A 49 -1.84 -5.62 5.90
CA VAL A 49 -2.84 -5.62 4.82
C VAL A 49 -2.24 -6.23 3.57
N THR A 50 -3.07 -7.00 2.87
CA THR A 50 -2.75 -7.58 1.57
C THR A 50 -2.89 -6.53 0.45
N ARG A 51 -2.32 -6.86 -0.71
CA ARG A 51 -2.49 -6.04 -1.91
C ARG A 51 -3.96 -5.94 -2.35
N ALA A 52 -4.73 -7.02 -2.18
CA ALA A 52 -6.14 -7.08 -2.55
C ALA A 52 -6.99 -6.16 -1.66
N GLU A 53 -6.79 -6.21 -0.34
CA GLU A 53 -7.46 -5.32 0.61
C GLU A 53 -7.15 -3.85 0.30
N ARG A 54 -5.88 -3.53 0.01
CA ARG A 54 -5.50 -2.16 -0.34
C ARG A 54 -6.09 -1.69 -1.66
N ALA A 55 -6.17 -2.57 -2.66
CA ALA A 55 -6.84 -2.26 -3.92
C ALA A 55 -8.34 -2.00 -3.70
N ALA A 56 -9.00 -2.80 -2.86
CA ALA A 56 -10.40 -2.60 -2.50
C ALA A 56 -10.63 -1.28 -1.73
N GLU A 57 -9.77 -0.92 -0.77
CA GLU A 57 -9.83 0.36 -0.05
C GLU A 57 -9.73 1.56 -1.01
N LEU A 58 -8.73 1.55 -1.91
CA LEU A 58 -8.53 2.62 -2.90
C LEU A 58 -9.71 2.73 -3.86
N ARG A 59 -10.32 1.60 -4.19
CA ARG A 59 -11.48 1.53 -5.08
C ARG A 59 -12.73 2.10 -4.41
N ALA A 60 -12.98 1.71 -3.15
CA ALA A 60 -14.06 2.25 -2.33
C ALA A 60 -13.91 3.77 -2.13
N ALA A 61 -12.69 4.27 -1.88
CA ALA A 61 -12.41 5.69 -1.77
C ALA A 61 -12.70 6.48 -3.07
N ARG A 62 -12.65 5.80 -4.23
CA ARG A 62 -12.99 6.36 -5.54
C ARG A 62 -14.47 6.16 -5.92
N GLY A 63 -15.28 5.55 -5.06
CA GLY A 63 -16.68 5.26 -5.33
C GLY A 63 -16.89 4.20 -6.43
N LEU A 64 -15.88 3.37 -6.69
CA LEU A 64 -15.93 2.33 -7.71
C LEU A 64 -16.52 1.02 -7.12
N PRO A 65 -17.36 0.29 -7.86
CA PRO A 65 -18.00 -0.94 -7.37
C PRO A 65 -16.94 -2.03 -7.12
N PRO A 66 -17.11 -2.93 -6.15
CA PRO A 66 -16.15 -4.02 -5.90
C PRO A 66 -15.92 -4.84 -7.18
N ASP A 67 -14.74 -5.46 -7.32
CA ASP A 67 -14.40 -6.25 -8.53
C ASP A 67 -15.40 -7.40 -8.83
N SER A 68 -16.27 -7.74 -7.89
CA SER A 68 -17.38 -8.69 -8.03
C SER A 68 -18.55 -8.21 -8.92
N GLU A 69 -18.57 -6.98 -9.43
CA GLU A 69 -19.64 -6.47 -10.31
C GLU A 69 -19.21 -6.29 -11.79
N ALA A 70 -18.05 -6.82 -12.19
CA ALA A 70 -17.61 -6.86 -13.58
C ALA A 70 -17.82 -8.26 -14.20
N GLU A 71 -19.05 -8.77 -14.15
CA GLU A 71 -19.53 -9.89 -14.99
C GLU A 71 -20.47 -9.39 -16.08
#